data_AF-A0A6G5QHZ5-F1
#
_entry.id   AF-A0A6G5QHZ5-F1
#
_cell.length_a   1.000
_cell.length_b   1.000
_cell.length_c   1.000
_cell.angle_alpha   90.00
_cell.angle_beta   90.00
_cell.angle_gamma   90.00
#
_symmetry.space_group_name_H-M   'P 1'
#
loop_
_entity.id
_entity.type
_entity.pdbx_description
1 polymer ?
#
loop_
_entity_poly.entity_id
_entity_poly.type
_entity_poly.pdbx_seq_one_letter_code
_entity_poly.pdbx_strand_id
1 'polypeptide(L)'
;MNANDTILVYFSAINRTKNVAEIISKKLGVKSVSLEPKEPYTPQDLDYNNPKARVYVELQTRPSVPLKNAVISDWQSYKNVIIGYPIWWYDYAWAMNEFLTSNDFTDKNIAVFATSASS
;
A
#
# COMPACT_ATOMS: atom_id res chain seq x y z
N MET A 1 -9.66 17.73 -6.73
CA MET A 1 -8.25 17.43 -6.43
C MET A 1 -7.41 18.03 -7.54
N ASN A 2 -6.33 18.74 -7.25
CA ASN A 2 -5.40 19.21 -8.27
C ASN A 2 -4.38 18.09 -8.52
N ALA A 3 -4.05 17.81 -9.77
CA ALA A 3 -3.11 16.73 -10.08
C ALA A 3 -1.72 16.94 -9.43
N ASN A 4 -1.31 18.20 -9.27
CA ASN A 4 0.01 18.56 -8.76
C ASN A 4 0.14 18.46 -7.23
N ASP A 5 -0.98 18.52 -6.49
CA ASP A 5 -1.00 18.42 -5.01
C ASP A 5 -1.53 17.06 -4.53
N THR A 6 -1.67 16.09 -5.44
CA THR A 6 -2.23 14.77 -5.18
C THR A 6 -1.22 13.67 -5.47
N ILE A 7 -1.07 12.74 -4.54
CA ILE A 7 -0.26 11.53 -4.72
C ILE A 7 -1.08 10.28 -4.47
N LEU A 8 -0.84 9.25 -5.28
CA LEU A 8 -1.35 7.91 -5.05
C LEU A 8 -0.22 7.02 -4.55
N VAL A 9 -0.34 6.46 -3.36
CA VAL A 9 0.62 5.50 -2.80
C VAL A 9 -0.08 4.15 -2.63
N TYR A 10 0.53 3.05 -3.08
CA TYR A 10 -0.10 1.75 -2.97
C TYR A 10 0.90 0.62 -2.70
N PHE A 11 0.43 -0.45 -2.08
CA PHE A 11 1.13 -1.74 -2.04
C PHE A 11 0.39 -2.75 -2.90
N SER A 12 1.13 -3.65 -3.55
CA SER A 12 0.55 -4.72 -4.37
C SER A 12 1.46 -5.94 -4.42
N ALA A 13 1.10 -7.01 -3.71
CA ALA A 13 1.89 -8.24 -3.70
C ALA A 13 1.81 -9.01 -5.05
N ILE A 14 0.64 -9.04 -5.68
CA ILE A 14 0.37 -9.82 -6.92
C ILE A 14 -0.24 -8.97 -8.04
N ASN A 15 0.17 -7.70 -8.15
CA ASN A 15 -0.25 -6.73 -9.17
C ASN A 15 -1.74 -6.35 -9.27
N ARG A 16 -2.66 -6.93 -8.48
CA ARG A 16 -4.09 -6.55 -8.53
C ARG A 16 -4.33 -5.09 -8.14
N THR A 17 -3.80 -4.67 -6.98
CA THR A 17 -3.90 -3.28 -6.53
C THR A 17 -3.14 -2.34 -7.45
N LYS A 18 -1.99 -2.77 -7.99
CA LYS A 18 -1.21 -2.02 -9.00
C LYS A 18 -2.07 -1.66 -10.21
N ASN A 19 -2.78 -2.62 -10.78
CA ASN A 19 -3.60 -2.37 -11.97
C ASN A 19 -4.68 -1.31 -11.69
N VAL A 20 -5.31 -1.34 -10.51
CA VAL A 20 -6.29 -0.32 -10.11
C VAL A 20 -5.61 1.04 -9.88
N ALA A 21 -4.45 1.07 -9.21
CA ALA A 21 -3.66 2.27 -9.00
C ALA A 21 -3.28 2.95 -10.31
N GLU A 22 -2.85 2.18 -11.32
CA GLU A 22 -2.52 2.69 -12.66
C GLU A 22 -3.73 3.27 -13.37
N ILE A 23 -4.91 2.64 -13.26
CA ILE A 23 -6.16 3.17 -13.81
C ILE A 23 -6.51 4.52 -13.15
N ILE A 24 -6.44 4.61 -11.83
CA ILE A 24 -6.74 5.85 -11.08
C ILE A 24 -5.72 6.94 -11.44
N SER A 25 -4.43 6.61 -11.39
CA SER A 25 -3.32 7.52 -11.73
C SER A 25 -3.49 8.09 -13.13
N LYS A 26 -3.79 7.25 -14.13
CA LYS A 26 -4.04 7.69 -15.51
C LYS A 26 -5.29 8.55 -15.65
N LYS A 27 -6.40 8.19 -14.99
CA LYS A 27 -7.66 8.94 -15.09
C LYS A 27 -7.57 10.31 -14.43
N LEU A 28 -6.84 10.42 -13.32
CA LEU A 28 -6.72 11.67 -12.55
C LEU A 28 -5.48 12.49 -12.94
N GLY A 29 -4.55 11.93 -13.72
CA GLY A 29 -3.29 12.57 -14.07
C GLY A 29 -2.34 12.72 -12.88
N VAL A 30 -2.48 11.90 -11.83
CA VAL A 30 -1.71 12.02 -10.58
C VAL A 30 -0.51 11.10 -10.58
N LYS A 31 0.55 11.51 -9.89
CA LYS A 31 1.73 10.66 -9.62
C LYS A 31 1.31 9.46 -8.77
N SER A 32 1.78 8.27 -9.13
CA SER A 32 1.64 7.06 -8.30
C SER A 32 2.99 6.51 -7.86
N VAL A 33 3.02 5.93 -6.65
CA VAL A 33 4.19 5.29 -6.04
C VAL A 33 3.79 3.91 -5.52
N SER A 34 4.50 2.87 -5.96
CA SER A 34 4.38 1.53 -5.38
C SER A 34 5.31 1.42 -4.18
N LEU A 35 4.80 0.96 -3.04
CA LEU A 35 5.60 0.59 -1.89
C LEU A 35 6.31 -0.74 -2.16
N GLU A 36 7.60 -0.78 -1.85
CA GLU A 36 8.48 -1.92 -2.12
C GLU A 36 9.04 -2.48 -0.81
N PRO A 37 8.56 -3.66 -0.36
CA PRO A 37 9.22 -4.39 0.73
C PRO A 37 10.72 -4.60 0.43
N LYS A 38 11.57 -4.46 1.45
CA LYS A 38 13.00 -4.79 1.35
C LYS A 38 13.18 -6.24 0.91
N GLU A 39 12.38 -7.13 1.51
CA GLU A 39 12.21 -8.52 1.12
C GLU A 39 10.86 -8.68 0.38
N PRO A 40 10.85 -8.80 -0.96
CA PRO A 40 9.62 -8.98 -1.73
C PRO A 40 8.87 -10.27 -1.35
N TYR A 41 7.55 -10.25 -1.46
CA TYR A 41 6.72 -11.44 -1.23
C TYR A 41 6.83 -12.42 -2.39
N THR A 42 7.20 -13.66 -2.10
CA THR A 42 7.13 -14.78 -3.06
C THR A 42 5.72 -15.39 -3.10
N PRO A 43 5.40 -16.21 -4.12
CA PRO A 43 4.15 -16.98 -4.11
C PRO A 43 4.00 -17.88 -2.88
N GLN A 44 5.09 -18.46 -2.38
CA GLN A 44 5.12 -19.30 -1.18
C GLN A 44 4.87 -18.49 0.09
N ASP A 45 5.38 -17.25 0.14
CA ASP A 45 5.11 -16.33 1.23
C ASP A 45 3.64 -15.95 1.31
N LEU A 46 2.94 -15.92 0.17
CA LEU A 46 1.54 -15.52 0.02
C LEU A 46 0.56 -16.70 0.05
N ASP A 47 1.01 -17.89 0.49
CA ASP A 47 0.11 -19.01 0.72
C ASP A 47 -0.72 -18.77 1.99
N TYR A 48 -1.87 -18.13 1.80
CA TYR A 48 -2.78 -17.76 2.88
C TYR A 48 -3.36 -18.97 3.66
N ASN A 49 -3.25 -20.19 3.13
CA ASN A 49 -3.72 -21.42 3.78
C ASN A 49 -2.61 -22.18 4.52
N ASN A 50 -1.37 -21.72 4.42
CA ASN A 50 -0.22 -22.38 5.03
C ASN A 50 0.22 -21.61 6.30
N PRO A 51 0.08 -22.22 7.51
CA PRO A 51 0.47 -21.58 8.76
C PRO A 51 1.95 -21.20 8.88
N LYS A 52 2.81 -21.76 7.99
CA LYS A 52 4.24 -21.48 7.94
C LYS A 52 4.61 -20.43 6.89
N ALA A 53 3.67 -20.03 6.03
CA ALA A 53 3.91 -18.98 5.06
C ALA A 53 4.16 -17.66 5.78
N ARG A 54 5.07 -16.85 5.23
CA ARG A 54 5.42 -15.54 5.81
C ARG A 54 4.17 -14.70 6.07
N VAL A 55 3.22 -14.66 5.13
CA VAL A 55 1.99 -13.89 5.27
C VAL A 55 1.15 -14.33 6.48
N TYR A 56 1.13 -15.64 6.78
CA TYR A 56 0.41 -16.17 7.93
C TYR A 56 1.13 -15.87 9.24
N VAL A 57 2.46 -15.96 9.27
CA VAL A 57 3.27 -15.61 10.44
C VAL A 57 3.16 -14.12 10.76
N GLU A 58 3.19 -13.27 9.73
CA GLU A 58 3.01 -11.82 9.86
C GLU A 58 1.60 -11.46 10.33
N LEU A 59 0.55 -12.21 9.97
CA LEU A 59 -0.79 -12.04 10.54
C LEU A 59 -0.82 -12.19 12.07
N GLN A 60 -0.10 -13.17 12.61
CA GLN A 60 -0.08 -13.48 14.04
C GLN A 60 0.70 -12.43 14.85
N THR A 61 1.78 -11.91 14.28
CA THR A 61 2.75 -11.04 14.96
C THR A 61 2.57 -9.56 14.62
N ARG A 62 1.84 -9.26 13.53
CA ARG A 62 1.62 -7.95 12.94
C ARG A 62 2.89 -7.08 12.92
N PRO A 63 4.02 -7.59 12.38
CA PRO A 63 5.27 -6.87 12.40
C PRO A 63 5.20 -5.70 11.41
N SER A 64 6.01 -4.67 11.64
CA SER A 64 6.26 -3.69 10.59
C SER A 64 7.17 -4.32 9.53
N VAL A 65 6.69 -4.44 8.30
CA VAL A 65 7.48 -4.96 7.18
C VAL A 65 8.38 -3.84 6.65
N PRO A 66 9.72 -4.02 6.67
CA PRO A 66 10.63 -3.00 6.17
C PRO A 66 10.41 -2.70 4.68
N LEU A 67 10.30 -1.44 4.32
CA LEU A 67 10.14 -0.92 2.96
C LEU A 67 11.43 -0.20 2.52
N LYS A 68 11.67 -0.19 1.21
CA LYS A 68 12.77 0.58 0.59
C LYS A 68 12.42 2.07 0.48
N ASN A 69 11.14 2.38 0.40
CA ASN A 69 10.59 3.69 0.08
C ASN A 69 9.40 4.05 0.98
N ALA A 70 9.52 3.76 2.29
CA ALA A 70 8.48 4.08 3.26
C ALA A 70 8.22 5.59 3.36
N VAL A 71 9.27 6.41 3.30
CA VAL A 71 9.19 7.87 3.34
C VAL A 71 9.10 8.40 1.92
N ILE A 72 8.06 9.18 1.65
CA ILE A 72 7.82 9.74 0.32
C ILE A 72 8.51 11.10 0.20
N SER A 73 9.31 11.29 -0.84
CA SER A 73 9.93 12.58 -1.14
C SER A 73 8.87 13.67 -1.37
N ASP A 74 9.16 14.88 -0.90
CA ASP A 74 8.28 16.05 -1.00
C ASP A 74 6.89 15.85 -0.37
N TRP A 75 6.78 14.99 0.65
CA TRP A 75 5.51 14.64 1.29
C TRP A 75 4.65 15.84 1.71
N GLN A 76 5.29 16.92 2.17
CA GLN A 76 4.62 18.16 2.60
C GLN A 76 3.95 18.92 1.45
N SER A 77 4.37 18.70 0.20
CA SER A 77 3.75 19.33 -0.98
C SER A 77 2.40 18.73 -1.34
N TYR A 78 2.09 17.51 -0.86
CA TYR A 78 0.85 16.81 -1.17
C TYR A 78 -0.23 17.13 -0.14
N LYS A 79 -1.36 17.65 -0.61
CA LYS A 79 -2.57 17.89 0.18
C LYS A 79 -3.53 16.71 0.14
N ASN A 80 -3.58 16.00 -0.99
CA ASN A 80 -4.46 14.86 -1.18
C ASN A 80 -3.64 13.57 -1.33
N VAL A 81 -3.99 12.54 -0.58
CA VAL A 81 -3.32 11.23 -0.62
C VAL A 81 -4.35 10.16 -0.93
N ILE A 82 -4.13 9.43 -2.01
CA ILE A 82 -4.89 8.24 -2.35
C ILE A 82 -4.06 7.02 -1.94
N ILE A 83 -4.62 6.17 -1.08
CA ILE A 83 -3.93 4.99 -0.54
C ILE A 83 -4.58 3.72 -1.11
N GLY A 84 -3.77 2.81 -1.66
CA GLY A 84 -4.20 1.54 -2.23
C GLY A 84 -3.55 0.32 -1.58
N TYR A 85 -4.33 -0.69 -1.22
CA TYR A 85 -3.78 -1.94 -0.68
C TYR A 85 -4.65 -3.16 -0.98
N PRO A 86 -4.09 -4.39 -1.02
CA PRO A 86 -4.90 -5.59 -0.95
C PRO A 86 -5.45 -5.77 0.48
N ILE A 87 -6.66 -6.32 0.60
CA ILE A 87 -7.20 -6.77 1.87
C ILE A 87 -6.52 -8.09 2.24
N TRP A 88 -5.92 -8.13 3.42
CA TRP A 88 -5.37 -9.31 4.06
C TRP A 88 -6.16 -9.55 5.36
N TRP A 89 -6.96 -10.62 5.39
CA TRP A 89 -7.78 -11.01 6.56
C TRP A 89 -8.63 -9.87 7.13
N TYR A 90 -9.43 -9.25 6.26
CA TYR A 90 -10.32 -8.12 6.60
C TYR A 90 -9.61 -6.85 7.06
N ASP A 91 -8.28 -6.80 6.93
CA ASP A 91 -7.45 -5.65 7.29
C ASP A 91 -6.60 -5.18 6.10
N TYR A 92 -5.99 -4.01 6.23
CA TYR A 92 -4.99 -3.56 5.26
C TYR A 92 -3.76 -4.47 5.31
N ALA A 93 -3.12 -4.68 4.17
CA ALA A 93 -1.84 -5.39 4.14
C ALA A 93 -0.81 -4.68 5.03
N TRP A 94 -0.29 -5.36 6.06
CA TRP A 94 0.67 -4.81 7.01
C TRP A 94 1.98 -4.31 6.39
N ALA A 95 2.26 -4.66 5.12
CA ALA A 95 3.27 -4.01 4.30
C ALA A 95 3.08 -2.48 4.17
N MET A 96 1.88 -1.96 4.43
CA MET A 96 1.59 -0.53 4.50
C MET A 96 2.07 0.12 5.81
N ASN A 97 2.32 -0.65 6.87
CA ASN A 97 2.44 -0.12 8.23
C ASN A 97 3.58 0.90 8.34
N GLU A 98 4.77 0.56 7.85
CA GLU A 98 5.91 1.48 7.90
C GLU A 98 5.65 2.78 7.13
N PHE A 99 4.99 2.72 5.98
CA PHE A 99 4.58 3.93 5.25
C PHE A 99 3.61 4.79 6.09
N LEU A 100 2.59 4.16 6.68
CA LEU A 100 1.57 4.87 7.47
C LEU A 100 2.17 5.53 8.71
N THR A 101 3.19 4.93 9.33
CA THR A 101 3.84 5.47 10.53
C THR A 101 5.02 6.39 10.24
N SER A 102 5.62 6.34 9.04
CA SER A 102 6.81 7.13 8.68
C SER A 102 6.50 8.47 8.02
N ASN A 103 5.23 8.77 7.76
CA ASN A 103 4.81 10.01 7.11
C ASN A 103 3.73 10.70 7.95
N ASP A 104 3.80 12.02 8.06
CA ASP A 104 2.82 12.81 8.82
C ASP A 104 1.58 13.12 7.96
N PHE A 105 0.42 12.62 8.37
CA PHE A 105 -0.84 12.79 7.65
C PHE A 105 -1.67 13.99 8.13
N THR A 106 -1.15 14.77 9.09
CA THR A 106 -1.83 15.97 9.61
C THR A 106 -2.23 16.90 8.46
N ASP A 107 -3.49 17.36 8.49
CA ASP A 107 -4.11 18.26 7.50
C ASP A 107 -4.17 17.73 6.05
N LYS A 108 -3.96 16.42 5.83
CA LYS A 108 -4.10 15.79 4.50
C LYS A 108 -5.49 15.22 4.28
N ASN A 109 -5.99 15.37 3.07
CA ASN A 109 -7.21 14.68 2.62
C ASN A 109 -6.85 13.25 2.20
N ILE A 110 -7.43 12.26 2.85
CA ILE A 110 -7.13 10.85 2.58
C ILE A 110 -8.31 10.21 1.85
N ALA A 111 -8.03 9.57 0.72
CA ALA A 111 -8.93 8.65 0.05
C ALA A 111 -8.31 7.25 0.03
N VAL A 112 -9.12 6.22 0.23
CA VAL A 112 -8.64 4.83 0.26
C VAL A 112 -9.35 4.01 -0.80
N PHE A 113 -8.63 3.06 -1.40
CA PHE A 113 -9.23 1.97 -2.16
C PHE A 113 -8.55 0.65 -1.79
N ALA A 114 -9.28 -0.43 -1.93
CA ALA A 114 -8.72 -1.76 -1.68
C ALA A 114 -9.11 -2.73 -2.80
N THR A 115 -8.30 -3.78 -2.94
CA THR A 115 -8.66 -4.95 -3.76
C THR A 115 -8.73 -6.18 -2.87
N SER A 116 -9.67 -7.08 -3.15
CA SER A 116 -9.85 -8.33 -2.41
C SER A 116 -10.10 -9.49 -3.37
N ALA A 117 -9.99 -10.72 -2.85
CA ALA A 117 -10.37 -11.92 -3.60
C ALA A 117 -11.90 -12.09 -3.66
N SER A 118 -12.60 -11.72 -2.59
CA SER A 118 -14.06 -11.68 -2.47
C SER A 118 -14.47 -10.54 -1.53
N SER A 119 -15.76 -10.21 -1.48
CA SER A 119 -16.36 -9.33 -0.48
C SER A 119 -16.52 -10.03 0.86
#